data_AF-A0A973PSM5-F1
#
_entry.id   AF-A0A973PSM5-F1
#
_cell.length_a   1.000
_cell.length_b   1.000
_cell.length_c   1.000
_cell.angle_alpha   90.00
_cell.angle_beta   90.00
_cell.angle_gamma   90.00
#
_symmetry.space_group_name_H-M   'P 1'
#
loop_
_entity.id
_entity.type
_entity.pdbx_description
1 polymer ?
#
loop_
_entity_poly.entity_id
_entity_poly.type
_entity_poly.pdbx_seq_one_letter_code
_entity_poly.pdbx_strand_id
1 'polypeptide(L)'
;MVLVRRGRFRRSAEGYDADLDPTAGYLGVPGEEQRFAHPAGGDVCTSITLAPGFREGGGSATAVYVDARVDLAHRRVLAAARGGDVDYAVTEELLRLVTAAAGRPVERP
;
A
#
# COMPACT_ATOMS: atom_id res chain seq x y z
N MET A 1 -3.72 -2.68 2.19
CA MET A 1 -2.49 -1.94 1.84
C MET A 1 -2.87 -0.88 0.82
N VAL A 2 -2.30 0.31 0.91
CA VAL A 2 -2.51 1.37 -0.08
C VAL A 2 -1.17 1.94 -0.50
N LEU A 3 -0.98 2.07 -1.82
CA LEU A 3 0.22 2.63 -2.45
C LEU A 3 -0.16 3.83 -3.31
N VAL A 4 0.56 4.93 -3.18
CA VAL A 4 0.31 6.16 -3.95
C VAL A 4 1.01 6.05 -5.31
N ARG A 5 0.27 6.27 -6.39
CA ARG A 5 0.81 6.30 -7.76
C ARG A 5 1.19 7.72 -8.18
N ARG A 6 0.39 8.70 -7.75
CA ARG A 6 0.56 10.12 -8.05
C ARG A 6 -0.13 10.93 -6.97
N GLY A 7 0.39 12.13 -6.71
CA GLY A 7 -0.20 13.08 -5.78
C GLY A 7 0.29 12.86 -4.35
N ARG A 8 -0.35 13.54 -3.41
CA ARG A 8 -0.04 13.43 -1.99
C ARG A 8 -1.29 13.69 -1.14
N PHE A 9 -1.36 13.05 0.01
CA PHE A 9 -2.41 13.27 1.00
C PHE A 9 -1.89 13.00 2.41
N ARG A 10 -2.59 13.53 3.41
CA ARG A 10 -2.31 13.23 4.82
C ARG A 10 -3.28 12.18 5.32
N ARG A 11 -2.78 11.19 6.04
CA ARG A 11 -3.56 10.17 6.75
C ARG A 11 -3.36 10.33 8.25
N SER A 12 -4.43 10.25 9.02
CA SER A 12 -4.42 10.17 10.48
C SER A 12 -5.10 8.86 10.92
N ALA A 13 -4.43 8.03 11.72
CA ALA A 13 -5.01 6.84 12.33
C ALA A 13 -4.30 6.51 13.64
N GLU A 14 -5.04 6.07 14.67
CA GLU A 14 -4.49 5.76 16.01
C GLU A 14 -3.60 6.88 16.59
N GLY A 15 -3.98 8.14 16.32
CA GLY A 15 -3.23 9.33 16.76
C GLY A 15 -1.91 9.58 16.00
N TYR A 16 -1.64 8.83 14.93
CA TYR A 16 -0.47 9.03 14.08
C TYR A 16 -0.84 9.66 12.75
N ASP A 17 -0.17 10.78 12.44
CA ASP A 17 -0.30 11.49 11.18
C ASP A 17 0.87 11.15 10.24
N ALA A 18 0.56 10.83 8.99
CA ALA A 18 1.54 10.55 7.95
C ALA A 18 1.19 11.32 6.67
N ASP A 19 2.17 12.00 6.08
CA ASP A 19 2.08 12.51 4.71
C ASP A 19 2.50 11.38 3.75
N LEU A 20 1.62 11.07 2.79
CA LEU A 20 1.76 9.97 1.85
C LEU A 20 1.91 10.53 0.44
N ASP A 21 2.94 10.06 -0.26
CA ASP A 21 3.27 10.34 -1.66
C ASP A 21 3.80 9.06 -2.33
N PRO A 22 4.25 9.04 -3.60
CA PRO A 22 4.73 7.80 -4.23
C PRO A 22 5.89 7.07 -3.54
N THR A 23 6.54 7.70 -2.55
CA THR A 23 7.61 7.10 -1.73
C THR A 23 7.09 6.46 -0.44
N ALA A 24 5.81 6.65 -0.10
CA ALA A 24 5.21 6.14 1.13
C ALA A 24 3.80 5.55 0.90
N GLY A 25 3.60 4.32 1.35
CA GLY A 25 2.31 3.65 1.42
C GLY A 25 1.89 3.37 2.86
N TYR A 26 0.79 2.65 3.05
CA TYR A 26 0.39 2.18 4.38
C TYR A 26 -0.32 0.83 4.38
N LEU A 27 -0.22 0.14 5.52
CA LEU A 27 -1.03 -1.02 5.86
C LEU A 27 -2.15 -0.58 6.82
N GLY A 28 -3.40 -0.62 6.37
CA GLY A 28 -4.54 -0.40 7.25
C GLY A 28 -4.83 -1.61 8.14
N VAL A 29 -5.35 -1.35 9.33
CA VAL A 29 -5.85 -2.38 10.25
C VAL A 29 -7.38 -2.45 10.11
N PRO A 30 -7.98 -3.65 9.98
CA PRO A 30 -9.43 -3.79 9.98
C PRO A 30 -10.07 -3.21 11.24
N GLY A 31 -11.12 -2.40 11.08
CA GLY A 31 -11.84 -1.77 12.19
C GLY A 31 -11.22 -0.47 12.73
N GLU A 32 -10.03 -0.09 12.27
CA GLU A 32 -9.38 1.17 12.63
C GLU A 32 -10.02 2.36 11.90
N GLU A 33 -10.39 3.41 12.65
CA GLU A 33 -10.83 4.67 12.06
C GLU A 33 -9.65 5.38 11.38
N GLN A 34 -9.88 5.84 10.15
CA GLN A 34 -8.87 6.54 9.37
C GLN A 34 -9.45 7.85 8.86
N ARG A 35 -8.70 8.94 9.03
CA ARG A 35 -9.04 10.26 8.51
C ARG A 35 -8.04 10.66 7.44
N PHE A 36 -8.54 11.26 6.36
CA PHE A 36 -7.72 11.64 5.21
C PHE A 36 -7.94 13.11 4.86
N ALA A 37 -6.86 13.83 4.58
CA ALA A 37 -6.90 15.18 4.06
C ALA A 37 -6.16 15.24 2.71
N HIS A 38 -6.84 15.78 1.70
CA HIS A 38 -6.35 15.85 0.32
C HIS A 38 -6.14 17.32 -0.09
N PRO A 39 -5.14 18.03 0.48
CA PRO A 39 -5.02 19.48 0.33
C PRO A 39 -4.80 19.94 -1.11
N ALA A 40 -4.21 19.09 -1.96
CA ALA A 40 -4.02 19.36 -3.39
C ALA A 40 -5.02 18.61 -4.29
N GLY A 41 -5.77 17.65 -3.75
CA GLY A 41 -6.58 16.70 -4.52
C GLY A 41 -5.80 15.90 -5.58
N GLY A 42 -6.53 15.07 -6.34
CA GLY A 42 -5.99 14.41 -7.53
C GLY A 42 -4.96 13.31 -7.28
N ASP A 43 -4.86 12.81 -6.05
CA ASP A 43 -4.08 11.61 -5.77
C ASP A 43 -4.71 10.38 -6.41
N VAL A 44 -3.84 9.50 -6.90
CA VAL A 44 -4.25 8.23 -7.50
C VAL A 44 -3.56 7.14 -6.71
N CYS A 45 -4.36 6.29 -6.06
CA CYS A 45 -3.85 5.22 -5.23
C CYS A 45 -4.20 3.84 -5.79
N THR A 46 -3.43 2.84 -5.40
CA THR A 46 -3.79 1.43 -5.53
C THR A 46 -4.14 0.92 -4.15
N SER A 47 -5.39 0.49 -3.96
CA SER A 47 -5.84 -0.19 -2.74
C SER A 47 -5.83 -1.70 -2.97
N ILE A 48 -5.15 -2.42 -2.08
CA ILE A 48 -5.04 -3.88 -2.08
C ILE A 48 -5.63 -4.38 -0.77
N THR A 49 -6.74 -5.10 -0.88
CA THR A 49 -7.40 -5.76 0.25
C THR A 49 -7.07 -7.25 0.21
N LEU A 50 -6.47 -7.74 1.29
CA LEU A 50 -6.19 -9.16 1.47
C LEU A 50 -7.26 -9.74 2.38
N ALA A 51 -7.77 -10.94 2.07
CA ALA A 51 -8.68 -11.63 2.95
C ALA A 51 -7.99 -11.96 4.29
N PRO A 52 -8.73 -12.06 5.42
CA PRO A 52 -8.14 -12.20 6.75
C PRO A 52 -7.12 -13.33 6.89
N GLY A 53 -7.31 -14.47 6.21
CA GLY A 53 -6.40 -15.62 6.24
C GLY A 53 -5.04 -15.41 5.58
N PHE A 54 -4.83 -14.29 4.88
CA PHE A 54 -3.56 -13.94 4.23
C PHE A 54 -2.75 -12.89 5.00
N ARG A 55 -3.19 -12.51 6.19
CA ARG A 55 -2.44 -11.63 7.10
C ARG A 55 -1.92 -12.46 8.27
N GLU A 56 -0.68 -12.92 8.20
CA GLU A 56 0.02 -13.42 9.38
C GLU A 56 0.67 -12.23 10.12
N GLY A 57 0.42 -12.15 11.43
CA GLY A 57 0.93 -11.06 12.28
C GLY A 57 0.00 -9.84 12.34
N GLY A 58 -0.69 -9.68 13.47
CA GLY A 58 -1.46 -8.48 13.79
C GLY A 58 -0.54 -7.28 14.02
N GLY A 59 -0.13 -6.62 12.93
CA GLY A 59 0.61 -5.37 12.99
C GLY A 59 -0.32 -4.16 13.13
N SER A 60 0.13 -3.16 13.91
CA SER A 60 -0.47 -1.81 13.94
C SER A 60 -0.38 -1.16 12.55
N ALA A 61 -1.24 -0.18 12.27
CA ALA A 61 -1.17 0.56 11.02
C ALA A 61 0.20 1.22 10.88
N THR A 62 0.96 0.77 9.90
CA THR A 62 2.35 1.20 9.72
C THR A 62 2.51 1.78 8.33
N ALA A 63 3.27 2.87 8.25
CA ALA A 63 3.76 3.38 6.98
C ALA A 63 4.66 2.31 6.34
N VAL A 64 4.55 2.17 5.02
CA VAL A 64 5.40 1.30 4.21
C VAL A 64 6.28 2.19 3.38
N TYR A 65 7.60 2.10 3.58
CA TYR A 65 8.52 2.81 2.71
C TYR A 65 8.56 2.13 1.35
N VAL A 66 8.29 2.90 0.30
CA VAL A 66 8.29 2.40 -1.08
C VAL A 66 9.68 2.58 -1.65
N ASP A 67 10.54 1.59 -1.38
CA ASP A 67 11.84 1.49 -2.03
C ASP A 67 11.69 1.09 -3.52
N ALA A 68 12.81 1.07 -4.25
CA ALA A 68 12.81 0.71 -5.67
C ALA A 68 12.24 -0.70 -5.96
N ARG A 69 12.32 -1.64 -5.01
CA ARG A 69 11.78 -3.00 -5.18
C ARG A 69 10.27 -2.99 -5.05
N VAL A 70 9.74 -2.27 -4.06
CA VAL A 70 8.30 -2.11 -3.87
C VAL A 70 7.68 -1.34 -5.04
N ASP A 71 8.30 -0.26 -5.51
CA ASP A 71 7.85 0.51 -6.69
C ASP A 71 7.83 -0.36 -7.96
N LEU A 72 8.91 -1.12 -8.23
CA LEU A 72 8.95 -2.01 -9.38
C LEU A 72 7.88 -3.10 -9.32
N ALA A 73 7.70 -3.74 -8.16
CA ALA A 73 6.66 -4.75 -7.98
C ALA A 73 5.25 -4.15 -8.17
N HIS A 74 5.01 -2.93 -7.66
CA HIS A 74 3.75 -2.22 -7.85
C HIS A 74 3.47 -1.93 -9.34
N ARG A 75 4.49 -1.47 -10.08
CA ARG A 75 4.36 -1.23 -11.53
C ARG A 75 4.04 -2.51 -12.30
N ARG A 76 4.61 -3.65 -11.91
CA ARG A 76 4.31 -4.95 -12.53
C ARG A 76 2.88 -5.40 -12.28
N VAL A 77 2.35 -5.22 -11.07
CA VAL A 77 0.91 -5.46 -10.78
C VAL A 77 0.04 -4.61 -11.70
N LEU A 78 0.33 -3.31 -11.83
CA LEU A 78 -0.45 -2.41 -12.69
C LEU A 78 -0.36 -2.80 -14.19
N ALA A 79 0.79 -3.30 -14.63
CA ALA A 79 0.98 -3.78 -15.99
C ALA A 79 0.18 -5.08 -16.24
N ALA A 80 0.26 -6.05 -15.34
CA ALA A 80 -0.49 -7.30 -15.41
C ALA A 80 -2.01 -7.07 -15.39
N ALA A 81 -2.49 -6.16 -14.54
CA ALA A 81 -3.91 -5.86 -14.39
C ALA A 81 -4.53 -5.25 -15.66
N ARG A 82 -3.74 -4.52 -16.46
CA ARG A 82 -4.21 -4.01 -17.77
C ARG A 82 -4.46 -5.13 -18.79
N GLY A 83 -3.82 -6.29 -18.62
CA GLY A 83 -3.94 -7.44 -19.51
C GLY A 83 -5.08 -8.40 -19.18
N GLY A 84 -5.86 -8.16 -18.12
CA GLY A 84 -7.02 -9.00 -17.76
C GLY A 84 -6.69 -10.28 -16.97
N ASP A 85 -5.56 -10.31 -16.25
CA ASP A 85 -5.09 -11.46 -15.45
C ASP A 85 -4.93 -12.78 -16.22
N VAL A 86 -4.26 -12.70 -17.37
CA VAL A 86 -3.86 -13.89 -18.13
C VAL A 86 -2.82 -14.68 -17.33
N ASP A 87 -2.97 -16.01 -17.30
CA ASP A 87 -2.08 -16.93 -16.61
C ASP A 87 -1.84 -16.60 -15.13
N TYR A 88 -2.81 -15.97 -14.46
CA TYR A 88 -2.70 -15.52 -13.07
C TYR A 88 -1.59 -14.48 -12.81
N ALA A 89 -1.17 -13.75 -13.84
CA ALA A 89 -0.09 -12.76 -13.75
C ALA A 89 -0.34 -11.68 -12.68
N VAL A 90 -1.57 -11.24 -12.48
CA VAL A 90 -1.92 -10.26 -11.43
C VAL A 90 -1.70 -10.87 -10.05
N THR A 91 -2.14 -12.11 -9.86
CA THR A 91 -1.97 -12.82 -8.58
C THR A 91 -0.50 -13.01 -8.24
N GLU A 92 0.31 -13.45 -9.21
CA GLU A 92 1.75 -13.64 -9.06
C GLU A 92 2.48 -12.33 -8.71
N GLU A 93 2.18 -11.24 -9.41
CA GLU A 93 2.79 -9.94 -9.11
C GLU A 93 2.30 -9.36 -7.78
N LEU A 94 1.03 -9.61 -7.39
CA LEU A 94 0.50 -9.20 -6.08
C LEU A 94 1.23 -9.91 -4.94
N LEU A 95 1.48 -11.21 -5.06
CA LEU A 95 2.25 -11.97 -4.06
C LEU A 95 3.65 -11.37 -3.90
N ARG A 96 4.36 -11.12 -5.01
CA ARG A 96 5.69 -10.49 -4.98
C ARG A 96 5.66 -9.12 -4.33
N LEU A 97 4.65 -8.30 -4.64
CA LEU A 97 4.48 -6.98 -4.04
C LEU A 97 4.24 -7.06 -2.52
N VAL A 98 3.33 -7.94 -2.09
CA VAL A 98 3.02 -8.11 -0.66
C VAL A 98 4.24 -8.61 0.10
N THR A 99 4.99 -9.58 -0.45
CA THR A 99 6.25 -10.06 0.15
C THR A 99 7.31 -8.95 0.22
N ALA A 100 7.46 -8.14 -0.83
CA ALA A 100 8.41 -7.03 -0.84
C ALA A 100 8.06 -5.95 0.20
N ALA A 101 6.77 -5.66 0.38
CA ALA A 101 6.28 -4.69 1.37
C ALA A 101 6.34 -5.23 2.82
N ALA A 102 6.11 -6.52 3.03
CA ALA A 102 6.08 -7.14 4.36
C ALA A 102 7.44 -7.08 5.08
N GLY A 103 8.56 -7.08 4.34
CA GLY A 103 9.91 -6.98 4.91
C GLY A 103 10.37 -5.56 5.27
N ARG A 104 9.51 -4.55 5.15
CA ARG A 104 9.87 -3.12 5.22
C ARG A 104 8.96 -2.30 6.15
N PRO A 105 8.86 -2.61 7.45
CA PRO A 105 8.24 -1.69 8.39
C PRO A 105 9.05 -0.40 8.44
N VAL A 106 8.37 0.75 8.32
CA VAL A 106 8.98 2.02 8.73
C VAL A 106 8.90 2.08 10.25
N GLU A 107 10.06 2.21 10.91
CA GLU A 107 10.10 2.41 12.35
C GLU A 107 9.31 3.67 12.71
N ARG A 108 8.45 3.55 13.72
CA ARG A 108 7.79 4.72 14.29
C ARG A 108 8.87 5.58 14.95
N PRO A 109 8.91 6.90 14.70
CA PRO A 109 9.79 7.79 15.44
C PRO A 109 9.46 7.82 16.93
#